data_AF-A0A4R4JTD2-F1
#
_entry.id   AF-A0A4R4JTD2-F1
#
_cell.length_a   1.000
_cell.length_b   1.000
_cell.length_c   1.000
_cell.angle_alpha   90.00
_cell.angle_beta   90.00
_cell.angle_gamma   90.00
#
_symmetry.space_group_name_H-M   'P 1'
#
loop_
_entity.id
_entity.type
_entity.pdbx_description
1 polymer ?
#
loop_
_entity_poly.entity_id
_entity_poly.type
_entity_poly.pdbx_seq_one_letter_code
_entity_poly.pdbx_strand_id
1 'polypeptide(L)'
;MKIKNLPAIVFSVFLLSQTSLVAQTKSNPVIKAGGSVFAVPEAVPVADPKIAYKIVGDLMVGPEKPEELNPGLDRVARLFNAYSDAGISADKIKMVVVVHFKGTPLILDDEAYKKQFGVSNPNTALINELAEKGVDFYICGQSLRMRGFTDTPKNKHIKVTEAALIATTTYQLKGYALLNL
;
A
#
# COMPACT_ATOMS: atom_id res chain seq x y z
N MET A 1 -80.37 32.12 2.61
CA MET A 1 -80.38 30.79 3.24
C MET A 1 -79.04 30.11 2.94
N LYS A 2 -78.27 29.81 3.99
CA LYS A 2 -77.01 29.02 4.11
C LYS A 2 -76.25 28.62 2.84
N ILE A 3 -74.95 28.96 2.79
CA ILE A 3 -73.89 28.02 2.37
C ILE A 3 -72.73 28.16 3.37
N LYS A 4 -72.36 27.03 4.00
CA LYS A 4 -71.30 26.91 5.01
C LYS A 4 -69.94 26.78 4.30
N ASN A 5 -68.94 27.54 4.74
CA ASN A 5 -67.55 27.35 4.34
C ASN A 5 -66.91 26.27 5.22
N LEU A 6 -66.34 25.25 4.59
CA LEU A 6 -65.54 24.19 5.20
C LEU A 6 -64.06 24.46 4.85
N PRO A 7 -63.10 24.40 5.79
CA PRO A 7 -61.70 24.56 5.44
C PRO A 7 -61.13 23.23 4.96
N ALA A 8 -60.55 23.23 3.76
CA ALA A 8 -59.81 22.10 3.22
C ALA A 8 -58.48 21.96 3.97
N ILE A 9 -58.32 20.85 4.70
CA ILE A 9 -57.05 20.45 5.31
C ILE A 9 -56.20 19.83 4.20
N VAL A 10 -55.16 20.54 3.77
CA VAL A 10 -54.16 20.03 2.83
C VAL A 10 -53.13 19.22 3.61
N PHE A 11 -53.16 17.89 3.45
CA PHE A 11 -52.20 16.97 4.03
C PHE A 11 -51.00 16.83 3.08
N SER A 12 -49.94 17.62 3.30
CA SER A 12 -48.69 17.50 2.53
C SER A 12 -47.94 16.24 2.94
N VAL A 13 -47.93 15.23 2.06
CA VAL A 13 -47.11 14.03 2.18
C VAL A 13 -45.66 14.39 1.83
N PHE A 14 -44.80 14.44 2.84
CA PHE A 14 -43.36 14.60 2.66
C PHE A 14 -42.77 13.25 2.18
N LEU A 15 -42.48 13.12 0.88
CA LEU A 15 -41.72 11.97 0.36
C LEU A 15 -40.27 12.07 0.86
N LEU A 16 -39.91 11.27 1.86
CA LEU A 16 -38.53 11.00 2.23
C LEU A 16 -37.88 10.18 1.11
N SER A 17 -37.15 10.84 0.21
CA SER A 17 -36.27 10.18 -0.76
C SER A 17 -35.16 9.46 0.00
N GLN A 18 -35.23 8.14 0.10
CA GLN A 18 -34.17 7.31 0.64
C GLN A 18 -33.03 7.25 -0.38
N THR A 19 -32.03 8.11 -0.24
CA THR A 19 -30.76 7.93 -0.93
C THR A 19 -30.04 6.75 -0.27
N SER A 20 -29.96 5.62 -0.99
CA SER A 20 -29.16 4.49 -0.55
C SER A 20 -27.68 4.90 -0.62
N LEU A 21 -27.06 5.14 0.53
CA LEU A 21 -25.61 5.23 0.66
C LEU A 21 -25.02 3.84 0.35
N VAL A 22 -24.59 3.63 -0.89
CA VAL A 22 -23.77 2.46 -1.22
C VAL A 22 -22.41 2.69 -0.59
N ALA A 23 -22.14 2.00 0.51
CA ALA A 23 -20.80 1.98 1.10
C ALA A 23 -19.83 1.36 0.10
N GLN A 24 -18.73 2.07 -0.22
CA GLN A 24 -17.71 1.54 -1.10
C GLN A 24 -17.04 0.32 -0.46
N THR A 25 -17.01 -0.80 -1.18
CA THR A 25 -16.39 -2.04 -0.71
C THR A 25 -14.89 -2.01 -1.00
N LYS A 26 -14.07 -2.27 0.02
CA LYS A 26 -12.62 -2.46 -0.15
C LYS A 26 -12.32 -3.76 -0.87
N SER A 27 -11.33 -3.77 -1.74
CA SER A 27 -10.88 -4.99 -2.41
C SER A 27 -9.36 -5.07 -2.56
N ASN A 28 -8.87 -6.30 -2.79
CA ASN A 28 -7.47 -6.65 -3.00
C ASN A 28 -7.36 -7.45 -4.32
N PRO A 29 -7.41 -6.82 -5.51
CA PRO A 29 -7.54 -7.50 -6.79
C PRO A 29 -6.31 -8.36 -7.16
N VAL A 30 -5.08 -7.89 -6.93
CA VAL A 30 -3.84 -8.57 -7.36
C VAL A 30 -2.96 -9.00 -6.20
N ILE A 31 -2.71 -8.12 -5.23
CA ILE A 31 -1.97 -8.40 -4.00
C ILE A 31 -2.99 -8.69 -2.91
N LYS A 32 -3.11 -9.94 -2.49
CA LYS A 32 -4.13 -10.43 -1.56
C LYS A 32 -3.78 -10.11 -0.10
N ALA A 33 -2.50 -10.16 0.25
CA ALA A 33 -2.04 -10.01 1.63
C ALA A 33 -2.09 -8.56 2.17
N GLY A 34 -2.43 -7.55 1.35
CA GLY A 34 -2.54 -6.16 1.80
C GLY A 34 -2.92 -5.18 0.70
N GLY A 35 -2.91 -3.89 1.02
CA GLY A 35 -3.05 -2.82 0.05
C GLY A 35 -4.47 -2.63 -0.48
N SER A 36 -5.47 -2.64 0.39
CA SER A 36 -6.86 -2.50 -0.05
C SER A 36 -7.13 -1.18 -0.76
N VAL A 37 -7.91 -1.28 -1.83
CA VAL A 37 -8.35 -0.16 -2.67
C VAL A 37 -9.87 -0.06 -2.71
N PHE A 38 -10.35 1.11 -3.14
CA PHE A 38 -11.76 1.36 -3.46
C PHE A 38 -11.88 1.64 -4.95
N ALA A 39 -13.03 1.31 -5.55
CA ALA A 39 -13.32 1.71 -6.91
C ALA A 39 -13.45 3.25 -7.00
N VAL A 40 -12.80 3.85 -7.99
CA VAL A 40 -12.82 5.30 -8.25
C VAL A 40 -13.33 5.54 -9.69
N PRO A 41 -14.64 5.39 -9.96
CA PRO A 41 -15.20 5.52 -11.31
C PRO A 41 -15.02 6.93 -11.92
N GLU A 42 -14.78 7.94 -11.09
CA GLU A 42 -14.55 9.33 -11.47
C GLU A 42 -13.06 9.68 -11.69
N ALA A 43 -12.16 8.70 -11.68
CA ALA A 43 -10.72 8.94 -11.75
C ALA A 43 -10.30 9.65 -13.05
N VAL A 44 -9.64 10.80 -12.92
CA VAL A 44 -8.96 11.51 -14.01
C VAL A 44 -7.66 12.15 -13.46
N PRO A 45 -6.48 11.92 -14.06
CA PRO A 45 -6.22 10.95 -15.13
C PRO A 45 -6.26 9.50 -14.62
N VAL A 46 -6.57 8.56 -15.52
CA VAL A 46 -6.36 7.13 -15.30
C VAL A 46 -4.93 6.75 -15.71
N ALA A 47 -4.40 5.65 -15.19
CA ALA A 47 -3.12 5.12 -15.62
C ALA A 47 -3.10 4.84 -17.13
N ASP A 48 -2.01 5.25 -17.80
CA ASP A 48 -1.81 5.06 -19.24
C ASP A 48 -1.16 3.69 -19.51
N PRO A 49 -1.84 2.77 -20.24
CA PRO A 49 -1.31 1.44 -20.54
C PRO A 49 -0.08 1.43 -21.46
N LYS A 50 0.27 2.58 -22.07
CA LYS A 50 1.48 2.75 -22.88
C LYS A 50 2.72 3.02 -22.03
N ILE A 51 2.56 3.40 -20.76
CA ILE A 51 3.68 3.68 -19.86
C ILE A 51 4.17 2.39 -19.22
N ALA A 52 5.48 2.19 -19.22
CA ALA A 52 6.15 1.22 -18.36
C ALA A 52 6.53 1.93 -17.05
N TYR A 53 5.79 1.65 -15.98
CA TYR A 53 5.92 2.34 -14.70
C TYR A 53 7.15 1.87 -13.95
N LYS A 54 8.22 2.68 -13.98
CA LYS A 54 9.43 2.46 -13.17
C LYS A 54 9.34 3.27 -11.89
N ILE A 55 9.30 2.61 -10.73
CA ILE A 55 9.08 3.25 -9.44
C ILE A 55 10.13 2.78 -8.44
N VAL A 56 10.78 3.71 -7.75
CA VAL A 56 11.62 3.43 -6.58
C VAL A 56 10.90 3.95 -5.34
N GLY A 57 10.53 3.03 -4.45
CA GLY A 57 9.89 3.31 -3.19
C GLY A 57 10.92 3.52 -2.09
N ASP A 58 10.95 4.69 -1.46
CA ASP A 58 11.78 4.99 -0.30
C ASP A 58 10.96 4.71 0.97
N LEU A 59 11.24 3.58 1.64
CA LEU A 59 10.47 3.09 2.79
C LEU A 59 11.24 3.33 4.08
N MET A 60 10.90 4.44 4.75
CA MET A 60 11.53 4.89 5.99
C MET A 60 10.74 4.51 7.24
N VAL A 61 9.42 4.43 7.13
CA VAL A 61 8.49 4.34 8.26
C VAL A 61 8.43 2.93 8.85
N GLY A 62 8.16 2.84 10.17
CA GLY A 62 7.83 1.60 10.86
C GLY A 62 6.34 1.58 11.23
N PRO A 63 5.77 0.42 11.62
CA PRO A 63 4.41 0.37 12.14
C PRO A 63 4.31 1.04 13.53
N GLU A 64 3.09 1.34 13.98
CA GLU A 64 2.86 1.84 15.34
C GLU A 64 3.06 0.74 16.37
N LYS A 65 2.65 -0.50 16.04
CA LYS A 65 2.84 -1.69 16.87
C LYS A 65 3.51 -2.84 16.11
N PRO A 66 4.25 -3.72 16.78
CA PRO A 66 4.98 -4.80 16.09
C PRO A 66 4.10 -5.83 15.37
N GLU A 67 2.87 -6.03 15.83
CA GLU A 67 1.88 -6.94 15.22
C GLU A 67 1.18 -6.35 13.99
N GLU A 68 1.36 -5.05 13.73
CA GLU A 68 0.75 -4.37 12.60
C GLU A 68 1.63 -4.45 11.35
N LEU A 69 0.98 -4.52 10.19
CA LEU A 69 1.65 -4.43 8.90
C LEU A 69 2.36 -3.07 8.78
N ASN A 70 3.57 -3.06 8.19
CA ASN A 70 4.26 -1.81 7.93
C ASN A 70 3.43 -0.95 6.95
N PRO A 71 3.11 0.31 7.30
CA PRO A 71 2.24 1.16 6.47
C PRO A 71 2.85 1.49 5.11
N GLY A 72 4.17 1.64 5.02
CA GLY A 72 4.87 1.83 3.74
C GLY A 72 4.76 0.60 2.85
N LEU A 73 4.87 -0.61 3.42
CA LEU A 73 4.70 -1.86 2.68
C LEU A 73 3.25 -2.08 2.22
N ASP A 74 2.25 -1.73 3.05
CA ASP A 74 0.84 -1.73 2.66
C ASP A 74 0.60 -0.79 1.47
N ARG A 75 1.26 0.38 1.45
CA ARG A 75 1.17 1.32 0.32
C ARG A 75 1.79 0.75 -0.97
N VAL A 76 2.85 -0.06 -0.88
CA VAL A 76 3.39 -0.78 -2.04
C VAL A 76 2.33 -1.73 -2.61
N ALA A 77 1.70 -2.54 -1.76
CA ALA A 77 0.63 -3.44 -2.19
C ALA A 77 -0.56 -2.67 -2.80
N ARG A 78 -0.91 -1.54 -2.19
CA ARG A 78 -1.99 -0.67 -2.66
C ARG A 78 -1.70 -0.08 -4.03
N LEU A 79 -0.44 0.23 -4.32
CA LEU A 79 -0.02 0.70 -5.64
C LEU A 79 -0.33 -0.35 -6.71
N PHE A 80 0.04 -1.61 -6.49
CA PHE A 80 -0.25 -2.69 -7.44
C PHE A 80 -1.75 -2.92 -7.61
N ASN A 81 -2.50 -2.92 -6.50
CA ASN A 81 -3.95 -3.06 -6.54
C ASN A 81 -4.64 -1.89 -7.25
N ALA A 82 -4.19 -0.65 -7.03
CA ALA A 82 -4.73 0.53 -7.68
C ALA A 82 -4.43 0.56 -9.19
N TYR A 83 -3.22 0.15 -9.60
CA TYR A 83 -2.89 -0.01 -11.02
C TYR A 83 -3.76 -1.09 -11.67
N SER A 84 -4.00 -2.21 -10.98
CA SER A 84 -4.90 -3.25 -11.48
C SER A 84 -6.33 -2.74 -11.66
N ASP A 85 -6.87 -2.00 -10.69
CA ASP A 85 -8.19 -1.38 -10.80
C ASP A 85 -8.26 -0.35 -11.94
N ALA A 86 -7.12 0.27 -12.28
CA ALA A 86 -6.96 1.13 -13.45
C ALA A 86 -6.68 0.36 -14.76
N GLY A 87 -6.78 -0.97 -14.77
CA GLY A 87 -6.58 -1.81 -15.96
C GLY A 87 -5.11 -2.05 -16.35
N ILE A 88 -4.16 -1.75 -15.46
CA ILE A 88 -2.73 -1.97 -15.69
C ILE A 88 -2.29 -3.28 -15.04
N SER A 89 -1.72 -4.17 -15.85
CA SER A 89 -1.18 -5.44 -15.38
C SER A 89 0.13 -5.24 -14.59
N ALA A 90 0.37 -6.11 -13.61
CA ALA A 90 1.52 -5.98 -12.70
C ALA A 90 2.89 -6.02 -13.42
N ASP A 91 2.99 -6.70 -14.57
CA ASP A 91 4.21 -6.77 -15.39
C ASP A 91 4.60 -5.43 -16.04
N LYS A 92 3.68 -4.46 -16.09
CA LYS A 92 3.97 -3.07 -16.51
C LYS A 92 4.62 -2.24 -15.39
N ILE A 93 4.66 -2.75 -14.17
CA ILE A 93 5.19 -2.07 -12.99
C ILE A 93 6.56 -2.67 -12.66
N LYS A 94 7.62 -1.88 -12.87
CA LYS A 94 8.97 -2.19 -12.42
C LYS A 94 9.22 -1.44 -11.13
N MET A 95 9.12 -2.14 -10.02
CA MET A 95 9.24 -1.52 -8.70
C MET A 95 10.47 -2.02 -7.93
N VAL A 96 11.18 -1.07 -7.34
CA VAL A 96 12.21 -1.33 -6.33
C VAL A 96 11.80 -0.68 -5.03
N VAL A 97 11.89 -1.38 -3.91
CA VAL A 97 11.65 -0.84 -2.58
C VAL A 97 12.97 -0.80 -1.82
N VAL A 98 13.34 0.37 -1.33
CA VAL A 98 14.54 0.60 -0.53
C VAL A 98 14.10 0.87 0.91
N VAL A 99 14.29 -0.12 1.77
CA VAL A 99 13.97 -0.05 3.19
C VAL A 99 15.13 0.60 3.94
N HIS A 100 14.83 1.48 4.89
CA HIS A 100 15.83 2.06 5.78
C HIS A 100 15.20 2.59 7.07
N PHE A 101 16.06 3.07 7.97
CA PHE A 101 15.65 3.72 9.21
C PHE A 101 14.59 2.92 9.97
N LYS A 102 13.44 3.50 10.34
CA LYS A 102 12.38 2.84 11.14
C LYS A 102 11.71 1.67 10.43
N GLY A 103 11.81 1.57 9.10
CA GLY A 103 11.35 0.41 8.34
C GLY A 103 12.22 -0.83 8.49
N THR A 104 13.47 -0.70 8.92
CA THR A 104 14.43 -1.82 8.96
C THR A 104 13.90 -3.11 9.58
N PRO A 105 13.16 -3.13 10.70
CA PRO A 105 12.67 -4.39 11.28
C PRO A 105 11.76 -5.21 10.37
N LEU A 106 11.11 -4.62 9.36
CA LEU A 106 10.20 -5.35 8.46
C LEU A 106 10.92 -6.45 7.67
N ILE A 107 12.24 -6.34 7.50
CA ILE A 107 13.06 -7.25 6.67
C ILE A 107 13.42 -8.56 7.37
N LEU A 108 13.24 -8.65 8.69
CA LEU A 108 13.58 -9.83 9.48
C LEU A 108 12.72 -11.01 9.03
N ASP A 109 13.22 -12.24 9.15
CA ASP A 109 12.34 -13.39 9.02
C ASP A 109 11.44 -13.56 10.26
N ASP A 110 10.50 -14.51 10.21
CA ASP A 110 9.51 -14.68 11.27
C ASP A 110 10.14 -15.05 12.61
N GLU A 111 11.18 -15.88 12.62
CA GLU A 111 11.85 -16.31 13.86
C GLU A 111 12.62 -15.15 14.50
N ALA A 112 13.38 -14.40 13.71
CA ALA A 112 14.15 -13.27 14.20
C ALA A 112 13.23 -12.11 14.64
N TYR A 113 12.15 -11.84 13.90
CA TYR A 113 11.15 -10.84 14.30
C TYR A 113 10.46 -11.25 15.60
N LYS A 114 10.09 -12.52 15.76
CA LYS A 114 9.49 -13.05 16.99
C LYS A 114 10.43 -12.97 18.18
N LYS A 115 11.72 -13.24 17.98
CA LYS A 115 12.74 -13.04 19.03
C LYS A 115 12.84 -11.56 19.45
N GLN A 116 12.71 -10.64 18.50
CA GLN A 116 12.84 -9.21 18.75
C GLN A 116 11.57 -8.57 19.38
N PHE A 117 10.38 -9.01 18.96
CA PHE A 117 9.11 -8.33 19.27
C PHE A 117 8.04 -9.21 19.91
N GLY A 118 8.28 -10.51 20.07
CA GLY A 118 7.33 -11.46 20.69
C GLY A 118 6.19 -11.93 19.76
N VAL A 119 6.12 -11.44 18.53
CA VAL A 119 5.10 -11.80 17.52
C VAL A 119 5.76 -12.24 16.22
N SER A 120 5.13 -13.09 15.42
CA SER A 120 5.63 -13.41 14.06
C SER A 120 5.64 -12.14 13.19
N ASN A 121 6.48 -12.09 12.15
CA ASN A 121 6.56 -10.90 11.31
C ASN A 121 5.28 -10.73 10.47
N PRO A 122 4.47 -9.67 10.69
CA PRO A 122 3.24 -9.47 9.91
C PRO A 122 3.51 -9.13 8.44
N ASN A 123 4.76 -8.82 8.09
CA ASN A 123 5.15 -8.38 6.75
C ASN A 123 5.54 -9.54 5.82
N THR A 124 5.84 -10.74 6.35
CA THR A 124 6.41 -11.86 5.58
C THR A 124 5.56 -12.26 4.38
N ALA A 125 4.25 -12.45 4.59
CA ALA A 125 3.33 -12.84 3.52
C ALA A 125 3.30 -11.79 2.39
N LEU A 126 3.28 -10.50 2.74
CA LEU A 126 3.19 -9.42 1.78
C LEU A 126 4.50 -9.21 1.01
N ILE A 127 5.65 -9.33 1.67
CA ILE A 127 6.98 -9.27 1.00
C ILE A 127 7.09 -10.39 -0.04
N ASN A 128 6.70 -11.62 0.33
CA ASN A 128 6.78 -12.76 -0.58
C ASN A 128 5.88 -12.58 -1.79
N GLU A 129 4.61 -12.19 -1.59
CA GLU A 129 3.66 -11.98 -2.68
C GLU A 129 4.12 -10.84 -3.62
N LEU A 130 4.62 -9.72 -3.06
CA LEU A 130 5.15 -8.62 -3.86
C LEU A 130 6.40 -9.03 -4.65
N ALA A 131 7.29 -9.82 -4.06
CA ALA A 131 8.47 -10.33 -4.76
C ALA A 131 8.08 -11.28 -5.91
N GLU A 132 7.05 -12.11 -5.73
CA GLU A 132 6.47 -12.94 -6.79
C GLU A 132 5.84 -12.12 -7.92
N LYS A 133 5.40 -10.88 -7.65
CA LYS A 133 4.98 -9.90 -8.67
C LYS A 133 6.12 -9.06 -9.23
N GLY A 134 7.37 -9.38 -8.91
CA GLY A 134 8.56 -8.75 -9.49
C GLY A 134 9.06 -7.50 -8.76
N VAL A 135 8.64 -7.27 -7.51
CA VAL A 135 9.22 -6.20 -6.67
C VAL A 135 10.59 -6.63 -6.17
N ASP A 136 11.62 -5.81 -6.44
CA ASP A 136 12.95 -5.97 -5.85
C ASP A 136 13.04 -5.22 -4.52
N PHE A 137 13.44 -5.90 -3.45
CA PHE A 137 13.62 -5.30 -2.13
C PHE A 137 15.10 -5.16 -1.77
N TYR A 138 15.48 -3.95 -1.34
CA TYR A 138 16.78 -3.66 -0.77
C TYR A 138 16.65 -3.13 0.65
N ILE A 139 17.59 -3.50 1.53
CA ILE A 139 17.78 -2.88 2.84
C ILE A 139 19.07 -2.06 2.87
N CYS A 140 18.99 -0.86 3.43
CA CYS A 140 20.13 0.01 3.68
C CYS A 140 21.14 -0.63 4.64
N GLY A 141 22.35 -0.91 4.15
CA GLY A 141 23.44 -1.50 4.93
C GLY A 141 23.90 -0.64 6.11
N GLN A 142 23.79 0.69 5.99
CA GLN A 142 24.04 1.61 7.10
C GLN A 142 22.95 1.52 8.19
N SER A 143 21.68 1.38 7.79
CA SER A 143 20.57 1.21 8.75
C SER A 143 20.62 -0.14 9.47
N LEU A 144 21.02 -1.22 8.78
CA LEU A 144 21.25 -2.52 9.42
C LEU A 144 22.25 -2.42 10.56
N ARG A 145 23.40 -1.77 10.30
CA ARG A 145 24.47 -1.58 11.30
C ARG A 145 24.00 -0.71 12.46
N MET A 146 23.39 0.43 12.15
CA MET A 146 22.86 1.36 13.15
C MET A 146 21.83 0.71 14.08
N ARG A 147 21.09 -0.30 13.58
CA ARG A 147 20.07 -1.03 14.35
C ARG A 147 20.53 -2.38 14.90
N GLY A 148 21.78 -2.77 14.67
CA GLY A 148 22.32 -4.03 15.18
C GLY A 148 21.70 -5.29 14.53
N PHE A 149 21.30 -5.21 13.26
CA PHE A 149 20.67 -6.34 12.53
C PHE A 149 21.56 -6.94 11.43
N THR A 150 22.86 -6.65 11.41
CA THR A 150 23.78 -7.11 10.36
C THR A 150 23.77 -8.64 10.19
N ASP A 151 23.83 -9.37 11.31
CA ASP A 151 23.90 -10.84 11.33
C ASP A 151 22.54 -11.47 11.63
N THR A 152 21.48 -10.67 11.70
CA THR A 152 20.14 -11.16 11.97
C THR A 152 19.56 -11.80 10.70
N PRO A 153 18.96 -13.01 10.81
CA PRO A 153 18.24 -13.63 9.72
C PRO A 153 17.15 -12.72 9.14
N LYS A 154 17.04 -12.73 7.82
CA LYS A 154 16.18 -11.84 7.05
C LYS A 154 15.39 -12.63 6.03
N ASN A 155 14.23 -12.09 5.63
CA ASN A 155 13.44 -12.67 4.56
C ASN A 155 14.31 -12.85 3.29
N LYS A 156 14.19 -14.02 2.66
CA LYS A 156 15.00 -14.45 1.51
C LYS A 156 14.96 -13.51 0.29
N HIS A 157 13.92 -12.69 0.17
CA HIS A 157 13.76 -11.73 -0.93
C HIS A 157 14.51 -10.40 -0.70
N ILE A 158 15.07 -10.19 0.50
CA ILE A 158 15.74 -8.93 0.87
C ILE A 158 17.22 -8.99 0.49
N LYS A 159 17.64 -8.06 -0.37
CA LYS A 159 19.04 -7.83 -0.75
C LYS A 159 19.61 -6.66 0.08
N VAL A 160 20.90 -6.67 0.37
CA VAL A 160 21.55 -5.53 1.06
C VAL A 160 22.14 -4.58 0.01
N THR A 161 21.90 -3.28 0.17
CA THR A 161 22.61 -2.22 -0.57
C THR A 161 23.55 -1.46 0.37
N GLU A 162 24.57 -0.80 -0.16
CA GLU A 162 25.53 -0.01 0.64
C GLU A 162 24.81 1.04 1.51
N ALA A 163 23.94 1.84 0.89
CA ALA A 163 23.10 2.82 1.56
C ALA A 163 21.79 3.03 0.79
N ALA A 164 20.72 3.40 1.50
CA ALA A 164 19.44 3.79 0.89
C ALA A 164 19.63 4.93 -0.11
N LEU A 165 20.37 5.97 0.30
CA LEU A 165 20.69 7.15 -0.51
C LEU A 165 21.29 6.76 -1.86
N ILE A 166 22.20 5.77 -1.87
CA ILE A 166 22.85 5.30 -3.09
C ILE A 166 21.85 4.53 -3.96
N ALA A 167 21.11 3.58 -3.40
CA ALA A 167 20.13 2.80 -4.17
C ALA A 167 19.04 3.71 -4.76
N THR A 168 18.45 4.58 -3.95
CA THR A 168 17.36 5.46 -4.35
C THR A 168 17.80 6.44 -5.44
N THR A 169 18.97 7.07 -5.30
CA THR A 169 19.51 7.96 -6.37
C THR A 169 19.89 7.18 -7.62
N THR A 170 20.48 5.99 -7.48
CA THR A 170 20.83 5.12 -8.62
C THR A 170 19.60 4.76 -9.45
N TYR A 171 18.50 4.36 -8.82
CA TYR A 171 17.28 4.01 -9.55
C TYR A 171 16.60 5.24 -10.15
N GLN A 172 16.57 6.37 -9.44
CA GLN A 172 16.08 7.63 -10.02
C GLN A 172 16.82 7.99 -11.31
N LEU A 173 18.16 7.92 -11.31
CA LEU A 173 18.99 8.17 -12.49
C LEU A 173 18.79 7.14 -13.62
N LYS A 174 18.29 5.93 -13.30
CA LYS A 174 17.84 4.92 -14.29
C LYS A 174 16.42 5.17 -14.83
N GLY A 175 15.83 6.32 -14.50
CA GLY A 175 14.50 6.75 -14.93
C GLY A 175 13.37 6.18 -14.09
N TYR A 176 13.61 5.87 -12.81
CA TYR A 176 12.55 5.48 -11.88
C TYR A 176 11.99 6.72 -11.19
N ALA A 177 10.67 6.82 -11.09
CA ALA A 177 10.02 7.85 -10.29
C ALA A 177 10.15 7.50 -8.80
N LEU A 178 10.50 8.50 -7.98
CA LEU A 178 10.55 8.35 -6.53
C LEU A 178 9.13 8.35 -5.96
N LEU A 179 8.84 7.37 -5.11
CA LEU A 179 7.65 7.32 -4.28
C LEU A 179 8.07 7.25 -2.81
N ASN A 180 7.67 8.24 -2.02
CA ASN A 180 7.93 8.24 -0.57
C ASN A 180 6.86 7.39 0.13
N LEU A 181 7.30 6.32 0.79
CA LEU A 181 6.45 5.30 1.40
C LEU A 181 6.27 5.49 2.90
#